data_AF-A0AAN7NG89-F1
#
_entry.id   AF-A0AAN7NG89-F1
#
_cell.length_a   1.000
_cell.length_b   1.000
_cell.length_c   1.000
_cell.angle_alpha   90.00
_cell.angle_beta   90.00
_cell.angle_gamma   90.00
#
_symmetry.space_group_name_H-M   'P 1'
#
loop_
_entity.id
_entity.type
_entity.pdbx_description
1 polymer ?
#
loop_
_entity_poly.entity_id
_entity_poly.type
_entity_poly.pdbx_seq_one_letter_code
_entity_poly.pdbx_strand_id
1 'polypeptide(L)'
;MLLHHLPKFRFSDAASRIDVLKADVESAEWKILENLILEDVVEQIGQLVFEVHIHWPGFEVSGNDSTVVRYWYSLLRELELKDFRLFHTYKDLSKPQMFLKKEAFNASSCYTLSWVNTRWK
;
A
#
# COMPACT_ATOMS: atom_id res chain seq x y z
N MET A 1 16.20 18.72 -19.40
CA MET A 1 16.29 17.53 -18.52
C MET A 1 14.91 16.91 -18.50
N LEU A 2 14.76 15.79 -19.20
CA LEU A 2 13.48 15.24 -19.67
C LEU A 2 12.69 14.55 -18.55
N LEU A 3 11.48 15.05 -18.28
CA LEU A 3 10.45 14.38 -17.48
C LEU A 3 9.66 13.43 -18.40
N HIS A 4 9.98 12.14 -18.38
CA HIS A 4 9.16 11.11 -19.01
C HIS A 4 8.32 10.38 -17.94
N HIS A 5 7.04 10.75 -17.89
CA HIS A 5 5.89 9.86 -17.89
C HIS A 5 5.96 8.64 -16.96
N LEU A 6 5.59 8.84 -15.69
CA LEU A 6 4.94 7.76 -14.95
C LEU A 6 3.58 7.46 -15.62
N PRO A 7 3.15 6.19 -15.73
CA PRO A 7 1.82 5.86 -16.22
C PRO A 7 0.79 6.47 -15.26
N LYS A 8 0.05 7.47 -15.75
CA LYS A 8 -1.21 7.87 -15.10
C LYS A 8 -2.16 6.69 -15.26
N PHE A 9 -2.40 5.95 -14.18
CA PHE A 9 -3.46 4.96 -14.14
C PHE A 9 -4.79 5.72 -14.25
N ARG A 10 -5.34 5.77 -15.46
CA ARG A 10 -6.65 6.35 -15.72
C ARG A 10 -7.64 5.21 -15.82
N PHE A 11 -8.33 4.91 -14.72
CA PHE A 11 -9.45 3.98 -14.76
C PHE A 11 -10.59 4.66 -15.54
N SER A 12 -11.04 4.04 -16.63
CA SER A 12 -12.10 4.57 -17.50
C SER A 12 -13.45 4.60 -16.78
N ASP A 13 -14.30 5.58 -17.11
CA ASP A 13 -15.62 5.88 -16.53
C ASP A 13 -16.71 4.79 -16.69
N ALA A 14 -16.33 3.54 -16.99
CA ALA A 14 -17.17 2.37 -16.80
C ALA A 14 -16.62 1.61 -15.59
N ALA A 15 -17.25 1.78 -14.43
CA ALA A 15 -16.86 1.15 -13.17
C ALA A 15 -16.90 -0.38 -13.28
N SER A 16 -15.84 -0.98 -13.81
CA SER A 16 -15.58 -2.40 -13.69
C SER A 16 -15.18 -2.67 -12.26
N ARG A 17 -16.06 -3.32 -11.50
CA ARG A 17 -15.74 -3.85 -10.18
C ARG A 17 -14.48 -4.71 -10.27
N ILE A 18 -13.55 -4.47 -9.35
CA ILE A 18 -12.30 -5.24 -9.22
C ILE A 18 -12.49 -6.21 -8.05
N ASP A 19 -12.69 -7.49 -8.32
CA ASP A 19 -12.87 -8.48 -7.24
C ASP A 19 -11.63 -8.55 -6.34
N VAL A 20 -10.44 -8.55 -6.94
CA VAL A 20 -9.16 -8.61 -6.23
C VAL A 20 -8.13 -7.69 -6.91
N LEU A 21 -7.54 -6.76 -6.15
CA LEU A 21 -6.35 -6.02 -6.54
C LEU A 21 -5.15 -6.52 -5.73
N LYS A 22 -4.16 -7.09 -6.42
CA LYS A 22 -2.86 -7.43 -5.84
C LYS A 22 -1.80 -6.45 -6.33
N ALA A 23 -1.05 -5.83 -5.42
CA ALA A 23 0.07 -4.96 -5.74
C ALA A 23 1.36 -5.46 -5.05
N ASP A 24 2.38 -5.65 -5.87
CA ASP A 24 3.76 -5.92 -5.48
C ASP A 24 4.59 -5.11 -6.46
N VAL A 25 4.93 -3.88 -6.04
CA VAL A 25 5.48 -2.85 -6.93
C VAL A 25 6.70 -2.25 -6.28
N GLU A 26 7.66 -3.12 -5.95
CA GLU A 26 9.03 -2.82 -5.51
C GLU A 26 9.28 -1.34 -5.16
N SER A 27 8.71 -0.88 -4.04
CA SER A 27 8.82 0.45 -3.43
C SER A 27 7.84 1.58 -3.83
N ALA A 28 6.88 1.36 -4.73
CA ALA A 28 5.85 2.34 -5.10
C ALA A 28 4.49 2.07 -4.44
N GLU A 29 4.39 1.06 -3.57
CA GLU A 29 3.12 0.53 -3.06
C GLU A 29 2.40 1.57 -2.19
N TRP A 30 3.13 2.32 -1.36
CA TRP A 30 2.55 3.39 -0.54
C TRP A 30 1.91 4.49 -1.38
N LYS A 31 2.55 4.87 -2.49
CA LYS A 31 2.04 5.90 -3.40
C LYS A 31 0.84 5.42 -4.21
N ILE A 32 0.86 4.14 -4.62
CA ILE A 32 -0.29 3.50 -5.27
C ILE A 32 -1.48 3.47 -4.31
N LEU A 33 -1.28 3.06 -3.06
CA LEU A 33 -2.33 3.04 -2.05
C LEU A 33 -2.92 4.43 -1.82
N GLU A 34 -2.07 5.45 -1.68
CA GLU A 34 -2.50 6.84 -1.58
C GLU A 34 -3.37 7.26 -2.77
N ASN A 35 -2.92 7.02 -4.00
CA ASN A 35 -3.68 7.40 -5.19
C ASN A 35 -5.02 6.65 -5.28
N LEU A 36 -5.06 5.36 -4.96
CA LEU A 36 -6.31 4.59 -4.93
C LEU A 36 -7.31 5.14 -3.92
N ILE A 37 -6.83 5.62 -2.76
CA ILE A 37 -7.67 6.25 -1.73
C ILE A 37 -8.14 7.63 -2.19
N LEU A 38 -7.24 8.47 -2.71
CA LEU A 38 -7.55 9.85 -3.14
C LEU A 38 -8.49 9.91 -4.35
N GLU A 39 -8.42 8.92 -5.24
CA GLU A 39 -9.28 8.81 -6.43
C GLU A 39 -10.56 8.00 -6.16
N ASP A 40 -10.82 7.60 -4.90
CA ASP A 40 -11.95 6.75 -4.49
C ASP A 40 -12.06 5.40 -5.24
N VAL A 41 -10.98 4.97 -5.89
CA VAL A 41 -10.91 3.69 -6.62
C VAL A 41 -11.04 2.50 -5.67
N VAL A 42 -10.56 2.63 -4.42
CA VAL A 42 -10.67 1.57 -3.40
C VAL A 42 -12.10 1.08 -3.17
N GLU A 43 -13.12 1.92 -3.38
CA GLU A 43 -14.52 1.53 -3.19
C GLU A 43 -15.01 0.53 -4.24
N GLN A 44 -14.30 0.45 -5.37
CA GLN A 44 -14.57 -0.48 -6.46
C GLN A 44 -13.79 -1.80 -6.30
N ILE A 45 -13.08 -1.98 -5.19
CA ILE A 45 -12.23 -3.16 -4.92
C ILE A 45 -12.89 -4.04 -3.84
N GLY A 46 -13.05 -5.34 -4.12
CA GLY A 46 -13.56 -6.32 -3.17
C GLY A 46 -12.49 -6.81 -2.18
N GLN A 47 -11.31 -7.15 -2.70
CA GLN A 47 -10.15 -7.56 -1.90
C GLN A 47 -8.90 -6.80 -2.32
N LEU A 48 -8.15 -6.31 -1.33
CA LEU A 48 -6.88 -5.62 -1.53
C LEU A 48 -5.75 -6.46 -0.94
N VAL A 49 -4.71 -6.76 -1.71
CA VAL A 49 -3.53 -7.52 -1.28
C VAL A 49 -2.27 -6.75 -1.64
N PHE A 50 -1.57 -6.19 -0.65
CA PHE A 50 -0.35 -5.41 -0.88
C PHE A 50 0.85 -6.09 -0.25
N GLU A 51 1.92 -6.22 -1.02
CA GLU A 51 3.26 -6.48 -0.49
C GLU A 51 3.90 -5.13 -0.13
N VAL A 52 4.01 -4.83 1.17
CA VAL A 52 4.56 -3.56 1.64
C VAL A 52 6.03 -3.70 2.00
N HIS A 53 6.84 -2.88 1.35
CA HIS A 53 8.25 -2.72 1.67
C HIS A 53 8.45 -1.61 2.71
N ILE A 54 9.07 -1.94 3.84
CA ILE A 54 9.29 -1.01 4.97
C ILE A 54 10.75 -0.79 5.33
N HIS A 55 11.69 -1.38 4.59
CA HIS A 55 13.12 -1.13 4.78
C HIS A 55 13.55 0.28 4.35
N TRP A 56 12.72 1.03 3.64
CA TRP A 56 12.92 2.44 3.34
C TRP A 56 11.56 3.14 3.12
N PRO A 57 11.51 4.48 3.08
CA PRO A 57 10.26 5.23 2.97
C PRO A 57 9.33 4.89 1.80
N GLY A 58 9.89 4.42 0.68
CA GLY A 58 9.18 4.26 -0.58
C GLY A 58 9.33 5.47 -1.50
N PHE A 59 9.01 5.26 -2.77
CA PHE A 59 9.13 6.26 -3.83
C PHE A 59 8.28 7.49 -3.52
N GLU A 60 8.86 8.68 -3.72
CA GLU A 60 8.23 9.99 -3.44
C GLU A 60 7.79 10.23 -1.97
N VAL A 61 8.13 9.33 -1.04
CA VAL A 61 7.89 9.54 0.39
C VAL A 61 9.12 10.18 1.03
N SER A 62 8.95 11.33 1.66
CA SER A 62 10.05 12.10 2.27
C SER A 62 9.72 12.55 3.70
N GLY A 63 10.75 12.93 4.46
CA GLY A 63 10.64 13.36 5.85
C GLY A 63 11.52 12.53 6.78
N ASN A 64 11.45 12.81 8.07
CA ASN A 64 12.09 11.96 9.08
C ASN A 64 11.28 10.67 9.29
N ASP A 65 11.89 9.67 9.92
CA ASP A 65 11.28 8.36 10.14
C ASP A 65 9.87 8.43 10.76
N SER A 66 9.65 9.31 11.75
CA SER A 66 8.35 9.45 12.40
C SER A 66 7.27 10.01 11.46
N THR A 67 7.63 10.91 10.56
CA THR A 67 6.73 11.44 9.53
C THR A 67 6.36 10.34 8.54
N VAL A 68 7.34 9.54 8.13
CA VAL A 68 7.13 8.41 7.20
C VAL A 68 6.21 7.36 7.82
N VAL A 69 6.45 6.97 9.07
CA VAL A 69 5.59 6.02 9.78
C VAL A 69 4.17 6.56 9.97
N ARG A 70 4.04 7.85 10.31
CA ARG A 70 2.73 8.50 10.42
C ARG A 70 1.97 8.48 9.09
N TYR A 71 2.67 8.73 7.99
CA TYR A 71 2.12 8.69 6.64
C TYR A 71 1.60 7.29 6.28
N TRP A 72 2.43 6.25 6.46
CA TRP A 72 1.99 4.86 6.23
C TRP A 72 0.77 4.51 7.09
N TYR A 73 0.82 4.85 8.38
CA TYR A 73 -0.29 4.60 9.30
C TYR A 73 -1.57 5.32 8.86
N SER A 74 -1.49 6.57 8.38
CA SER A 74 -2.69 7.29 7.90
C SER A 74 -3.35 6.59 6.72
N LEU A 75 -2.57 6.07 5.76
CA LEU A 75 -3.15 5.33 4.63
C LEU A 75 -3.86 4.05 5.07
N LEU A 76 -3.23 3.30 6.00
CA LEU A 76 -3.85 2.10 6.57
C LEU A 76 -5.13 2.45 7.35
N ARG A 77 -5.14 3.58 8.06
CA ARG A 77 -6.31 4.06 8.79
C ARG A 77 -7.44 4.47 7.86
N GLU A 78 -7.14 5.12 6.75
CA GLU A 78 -8.15 5.48 5.74
C GLU A 78 -8.81 4.24 5.12
N LEU A 79 -8.07 3.15 4.90
CA LEU A 79 -8.67 1.87 4.50
C LEU A 79 -9.71 1.38 5.52
N GLU A 80 -9.37 1.39 6.81
CA GLU A 80 -10.31 1.00 7.87
C GLU A 80 -11.57 1.87 7.88
N LEU A 81 -11.43 3.19 7.66
CA LEU A 81 -12.54 4.13 7.58
C LEU A 81 -13.42 3.91 6.33
N LYS A 82 -12.85 3.35 5.26
CA LYS A 82 -13.55 2.91 4.05
C LYS A 82 -14.00 1.45 4.10
N ASP A 83 -14.16 0.90 5.31
CA ASP A 83 -14.74 -0.43 5.58
C ASP A 83 -13.91 -1.62 5.09
N PHE A 84 -12.63 -1.40 4.82
CA PHE A 84 -11.67 -2.48 4.62
C PHE A 84 -11.24 -3.07 5.96
N ARG A 85 -11.39 -4.38 6.10
CA ARG A 85 -10.92 -5.13 7.26
C ARG A 85 -9.68 -5.93 6.92
N LEU A 86 -8.58 -5.67 7.61
CA LEU A 86 -7.38 -6.51 7.54
C LEU A 86 -7.72 -7.90 8.09
N PHE A 87 -7.60 -8.94 7.27
CA PHE A 87 -7.89 -10.32 7.67
C PHE A 87 -6.66 -11.22 7.63
N HIS A 88 -5.61 -10.80 6.93
CA HIS A 88 -4.37 -11.55 6.83
C HIS A 88 -3.15 -10.64 6.82
N THR A 89 -2.09 -11.09 7.49
CA THR A 89 -0.77 -10.48 7.48
C THR A 89 0.25 -11.59 7.45
N TYR A 90 1.14 -11.54 6.48
CA TYR A 90 2.26 -12.44 6.35
C TYR A 90 3.56 -11.65 6.47
N LYS A 91 4.46 -12.12 7.33
CA LYS A 91 5.80 -11.56 7.52
C LYS A 91 6.77 -12.42 6.72
N ASP A 92 7.41 -11.86 5.70
CA ASP A 92 8.39 -12.62 4.91
C ASP A 92 9.75 -12.67 5.63
N LEU A 93 10.02 -13.76 6.33
CA LEU A 93 11.27 -13.97 7.07
C LEU A 93 12.48 -14.26 6.16
N SER A 94 12.27 -14.47 4.85
CA SER A 94 13.38 -14.62 3.90
C SER A 94 14.04 -13.29 3.56
N LYS A 95 13.38 -12.17 3.86
CA LYS A 95 13.86 -10.81 3.58
C LYS A 95 14.62 -10.24 4.78
N PRO A 96 15.50 -9.24 4.57
CA PRO A 96 16.27 -8.63 5.66
C PRO A 96 15.39 -8.10 6.80
N GLN A 97 15.85 -8.19 8.04
CA GLN A 97 15.14 -7.64 9.20
C GLN A 97 15.43 -6.14 9.37
N MET A 98 14.94 -5.35 8.41
CA MET A 98 15.19 -3.91 8.33
C MET A 98 13.90 -3.10 8.36
N PHE A 99 13.96 -1.97 9.07
CA PHE A 99 12.91 -0.96 9.13
C PHE A 99 13.54 0.41 8.92
N LEU A 100 13.13 1.13 7.88
CA LEU A 100 13.67 2.47 7.56
C LEU A 100 15.21 2.54 7.62
N LYS A 101 15.87 1.59 6.95
CA LYS A 101 17.33 1.43 6.85
C LYS A 101 18.04 1.15 8.18
N LYS A 102 17.29 0.82 9.23
CA LYS A 102 17.80 0.42 10.54
C LYS A 102 17.50 -1.05 10.77
N GLU A 103 18.44 -1.75 11.38
CA GLU A 103 18.19 -3.12 11.82
C GLU A 103 17.10 -3.13 12.90
N ALA A 104 16.18 -4.07 12.79
CA ALA A 104 15.07 -4.23 13.72
C ALA A 104 14.90 -5.71 14.05
N PHE A 105 15.03 -6.06 15.33
CA PHE A 105 14.85 -7.43 15.79
C PHE A 105 13.41 -7.90 15.58
N ASN A 106 13.23 -9.11 15.04
CA ASN A 106 11.92 -9.72 14.78
C ASN A 106 11.04 -8.90 13.80
N ALA A 107 11.68 -8.14 12.90
CA ALA A 107 11.02 -7.48 11.79
C ALA A 107 11.28 -8.23 10.48
N SER A 108 10.50 -7.93 9.45
CA SER A 108 10.90 -8.13 8.06
C SER A 108 10.93 -6.78 7.38
N SER A 109 11.70 -6.65 6.30
CA SER A 109 11.62 -5.53 5.37
C SER A 109 10.39 -5.58 4.48
N CYS A 110 9.64 -6.70 4.49
CA CYS A 110 8.53 -6.97 3.60
C CYS A 110 7.38 -7.70 4.33
N TYR A 111 6.15 -7.24 4.12
CA TYR A 111 4.94 -7.87 4.63
C TYR A 111 3.89 -7.96 3.54
N THR A 112 3.20 -9.08 3.43
CA THR A 112 1.96 -9.14 2.65
C THR A 112 0.78 -8.83 3.57
N LEU A 113 0.02 -7.80 3.24
CA LEU A 113 -1.18 -7.39 3.95
C LEU A 113 -2.40 -7.65 3.07
N SER A 114 -3.45 -8.22 3.63
CA SER A 114 -4.69 -8.51 2.88
C SER A 114 -5.92 -8.00 3.61
N TRP A 115 -6.68 -7.18 2.90
CA TRP A 115 -7.94 -6.61 3.37
C TRP A 115 -9.10 -7.09 2.52
N VAL A 116 -10.27 -7.17 3.14
CA VAL A 116 -11.55 -7.37 2.47
C VAL A 116 -12.43 -6.14 2.68
N ASN A 117 -13.06 -5.67 1.61
CA ASN A 117 -14.06 -4.62 1.67
C ASN A 117 -15.37 -5.22 2.19
N THR A 118 -15.77 -4.82 3.39
CA THR A 118 -16.97 -5.40 4.04
C THR A 118 -18.28 -4.90 3.45
N ARG A 119 -18.24 -3.89 2.57
CA ARG A 119 -19.40 -3.39 1.80
C ARG A 119 -19.53 -4.04 0.42
N TRP A 120 -18.60 -4.90 0.03
CA TRP A 120 -18.63 -5.61 -1.25
C TRP A 120 -19.90 -6.47 -1.40
N LYS A 121 -20.55 -6.39 -2.56
CA LYS A 121 -21.79 -7.13 -2.89
C LYS A 121 -21.70 -7.76 -4.26
#